data_AF-A0A330LNL8-F1
#
_entry.id   AF-A0A330LNL8-F1
#
_cell.length_a   1.000
_cell.length_b   1.000
_cell.length_c   1.000
_cell.angle_alpha   90.00
_cell.angle_beta   90.00
_cell.angle_gamma   90.00
#
_symmetry.space_group_name_H-M   'P 1'
#
loop_
_entity.id
_entity.type
_entity.pdbx_description
1 polymer ?
#
loop_
_entity_poly.entity_id
_entity_poly.type
_entity_poly.pdbx_seq_one_letter_code
_entity_poly.pdbx_strand_id
1 'polypeptide(L)'
;MVTFTLPSELRPLARSQSKALYQTMFSVAASILKDFARRKHGGEISFTTVLHTHSRQRNLHPHLHIIVASGSYNKTRNQWHKGKRNYLFNAFALTG
;
A
#
# COMPACT_ATOMS: atom_id res chain seq x y z
N MET A 1 1.38 3.61 9.08
CA MET A 1 1.14 3.99 7.67
C MET A 1 2.15 3.28 6.79
N VAL A 2 1.78 2.90 5.57
CA VAL A 2 2.69 2.31 4.58
C VAL A 2 2.84 3.29 3.41
N THR A 3 4.04 3.40 2.84
CA THR A 3 4.29 4.24 1.66
C THR A 3 4.97 3.43 0.56
N PHE A 4 4.43 3.50 -0.65
CA PHE A 4 5.07 2.98 -1.86
C PHE A 4 5.48 4.17 -2.74
N THR A 5 6.76 4.27 -3.07
CA THR A 5 7.31 5.36 -3.88
C THR A 5 7.69 4.84 -5.25
N LEU A 6 7.30 5.56 -6.30
CA LEU A 6 7.73 5.25 -7.66
C LEU A 6 9.24 5.50 -7.79
N PRO A 7 10.02 4.50 -8.27
CA PRO A 7 11.44 4.68 -8.57
C PRO A 7 11.69 5.84 -9.55
N SER A 8 12.83 6.52 -9.41
CA SER A 8 13.20 7.68 -10.24
C SER A 8 13.18 7.36 -11.73
N GLU A 9 13.60 6.15 -12.07
CA GLU A 9 13.78 5.61 -13.41
C GLU A 9 12.45 5.50 -14.15
N LEU A 10 11.33 5.35 -13.41
CA LEU A 10 9.98 5.24 -13.95
C LEU A 10 9.23 6.58 -14.00
N ARG A 11 9.81 7.68 -13.51
CA ARG A 11 9.18 9.01 -13.56
C ARG A 11 8.89 9.50 -14.99
N PRO A 12 9.70 9.19 -16.04
CA PRO A 12 9.32 9.49 -17.41
C PRO A 12 7.97 8.88 -17.81
N LEU A 13 7.68 7.64 -17.39
CA LEU A 13 6.38 6.99 -17.62
C LEU A 13 5.26 7.69 -16.85
N ALA A 14 5.54 8.22 -15.65
CA ALA A 14 4.57 9.00 -14.90
C ALA A 14 4.19 10.32 -15.60
N ARG A 15 5.05 10.84 -16.49
CA ARG A 15 4.76 12.00 -17.34
C ARG A 15 3.97 11.59 -18.60
N SER A 16 4.42 10.55 -19.29
CA SER A 16 3.87 10.18 -20.61
C SER A 16 2.62 9.29 -20.54
N GLN A 17 2.47 8.47 -19.50
CA GLN A 17 1.43 7.45 -19.35
C GLN A 17 0.82 7.45 -17.93
N SER A 18 0.60 8.65 -17.39
CA SER A 18 0.22 8.89 -15.99
C SER A 18 -0.97 8.03 -15.51
N LYS A 19 -2.06 7.99 -16.28
CA LYS A 19 -3.27 7.24 -15.92
C LYS A 19 -3.00 5.74 -15.74
N ALA A 20 -2.38 5.11 -16.74
CA ALA A 20 -2.09 3.69 -16.72
C ALA A 20 -1.08 3.33 -15.62
N LEU A 21 -0.04 4.16 -15.45
CA LEU A 21 0.97 3.93 -14.41
C LEU A 21 0.36 4.04 -13.02
N TYR A 22 -0.40 5.11 -12.73
CA TYR A 22 -0.97 5.31 -11.41
C TYR A 22 -2.01 4.23 -11.08
N GLN A 23 -2.86 3.84 -12.03
CA GLN A 23 -3.77 2.69 -11.86
C GLN A 23 -2.99 1.41 -11.52
N THR A 24 -1.89 1.15 -12.21
CA THR A 24 -0.99 0.03 -11.91
C THR A 24 -0.41 0.13 -10.50
N MET A 25 0.06 1.31 -10.09
CA MET A 25 0.58 1.52 -8.73
C MET A 25 -0.46 1.18 -7.66
N PHE A 26 -1.72 1.63 -7.81
CA PHE A 26 -2.81 1.28 -6.88
C PHE A 26 -3.06 -0.23 -6.84
N SER A 27 -3.16 -0.88 -8.00
CA SER A 27 -3.42 -2.32 -8.10
C SER A 27 -2.30 -3.16 -7.47
N VAL A 28 -1.05 -2.84 -7.77
CA VAL A 28 0.12 -3.54 -7.24
C VAL A 28 0.23 -3.35 -5.73
N ALA A 29 0.13 -2.12 -5.23
CA ALA A 29 0.18 -1.85 -3.79
C ALA A 29 -0.94 -2.58 -3.04
N ALA A 30 -2.16 -2.59 -3.58
CA ALA A 30 -3.28 -3.31 -3.00
C ALA A 30 -3.05 -4.83 -2.97
N SER A 31 -2.51 -5.42 -4.04
CA SER A 31 -2.18 -6.85 -4.07
C SER A 31 -1.14 -7.20 -3.02
N ILE A 32 -0.01 -6.47 -2.99
CA ILE A 32 1.08 -6.71 -2.03
C ILE A 32 0.57 -6.70 -0.58
N LEU A 33 -0.25 -5.70 -0.23
CA LEU A 33 -0.80 -5.60 1.13
C LEU A 33 -1.75 -6.75 1.46
N LYS A 34 -2.65 -7.12 0.54
CA LYS A 34 -3.57 -8.26 0.72
C LYS A 34 -2.82 -9.58 0.85
N ASP A 35 -1.80 -9.80 0.02
CA ASP A 35 -1.00 -11.02 0.03
C ASP A 35 -0.16 -11.12 1.30
N PHE A 36 0.40 -10.01 1.76
CA PHE A 36 1.09 -9.96 3.04
C PHE A 36 0.14 -10.24 4.21
N ALA A 37 -1.04 -9.62 4.23
CA ALA A 37 -2.03 -9.84 5.27
C ALA A 37 -2.50 -11.29 5.34
N ARG A 38 -2.75 -11.92 4.18
CA ARG A 38 -3.11 -13.34 4.11
C ARG A 38 -2.03 -14.24 4.72
N ARG A 39 -0.74 -13.96 4.45
CA ARG A 39 0.40 -14.73 4.98
C ARG A 39 0.66 -14.50 6.47
N LYS A 40 0.49 -13.27 6.97
CA LYS A 40 0.89 -12.90 8.35
C LYS A 40 -0.26 -12.88 9.36
N HIS A 41 -1.47 -12.55 8.92
CA HIS A 41 -2.63 -12.32 9.79
C HIS A 41 -3.80 -13.26 9.52
N GLY A 42 -3.75 -14.06 8.44
CA GLY A 42 -4.76 -15.08 8.14
C GLY A 42 -6.15 -14.54 7.82
N GLY A 43 -6.27 -13.26 7.49
CA GLY A 43 -7.53 -12.59 7.21
C GLY A 43 -7.39 -11.43 6.25
N GLU A 44 -8.52 -10.83 5.88
CA GLU A 44 -8.56 -9.67 4.99
C GLU A 44 -8.30 -8.38 5.76
N ILE A 45 -7.64 -7.42 5.13
CA ILE A 45 -7.39 -6.10 5.69
C ILE A 45 -8.25 -5.06 4.99
N SER A 46 -8.50 -3.95 5.66
CA SER A 46 -9.04 -2.74 5.07
C SER A 46 -7.99 -1.63 5.08
N PHE A 47 -7.94 -0.87 3.98
CA PHE A 47 -7.01 0.24 3.85
C PHE A 47 -7.56 1.30 2.91
N THR A 48 -7.09 2.53 3.09
CA THR A 48 -7.33 3.67 2.21
C THR A 48 -6.00 4.13 1.65
N THR A 49 -5.96 4.31 0.33
CA THR A 49 -4.75 4.71 -0.40
C THR A 49 -4.96 6.09 -1.03
N VAL A 50 -3.99 6.98 -0.86
CA VAL A 50 -3.96 8.32 -1.44
C VAL A 50 -2.70 8.47 -2.30
N LEU A 51 -2.87 8.98 -3.52
CA LEU A 51 -1.76 9.28 -4.43
C LEU A 51 -1.28 10.72 -4.21
N HIS A 52 0.03 10.87 -4.03
CA HIS A 52 0.72 12.15 -4.04
C HIS A 52 1.68 12.15 -5.22
N THR A 53 1.56 13.14 -6.11
CA THR A 53 2.33 13.17 -7.36
C THR A 53 3.61 14.00 -7.26
N HIS A 54 3.67 14.96 -6.34
CA HIS A 54 4.77 15.91 -6.25
C HIS A 54 5.35 15.96 -4.83
N SER A 55 6.66 16.22 -4.76
CA SER A 55 7.35 16.54 -3.51
C SER A 55 7.08 17.98 -3.08
N ARG A 56 7.52 18.34 -1.87
CA ARG A 56 7.47 19.73 -1.35
C ARG A 56 8.18 20.74 -2.27
N GLN A 57 9.24 20.30 -2.96
CA GLN A 57 9.99 21.11 -3.93
C GLN A 57 9.33 21.12 -5.32
N ARG A 58 8.11 20.60 -5.47
CA ARG A 58 7.37 20.47 -6.74
C ARG A 58 8.04 19.58 -7.79
N ASN A 59 9.05 18.80 -7.41
CA ASN A 59 9.58 17.74 -8.26
C ASN A 59 8.56 16.61 -8.38
N LEU A 60 8.40 16.06 -9.59
CA LEU A 60 7.58 14.87 -9.83
C LEU A 60 8.14 13.71 -9.00
N HIS A 61 7.35 13.27 -8.03
CA HIS A 61 7.71 12.25 -7.05
C HIS A 61 6.47 11.45 -6.67
N PRO A 62 5.94 10.59 -7.58
CA PRO A 62 4.71 9.85 -7.32
C PRO A 62 4.91 8.84 -6.19
N HIS A 63 4.07 8.90 -5.17
CA HIS A 63 4.05 7.95 -4.07
C HIS A 63 2.62 7.77 -3.55
N LEU A 64 2.35 6.57 -3.03
CA LEU A 64 1.09 6.21 -2.39
C LEU A 64 1.26 6.25 -0.87
N HIS A 65 0.40 7.01 -0.18
CA HIS A 65 0.23 6.91 1.25
C HIS A 65 -0.95 5.99 1.56
N ILE A 66 -0.71 4.96 2.36
CA ILE A 66 -1.69 3.93 2.67
C ILE A 66 -1.91 3.84 4.18
N ILE A 67 -3.15 4.14 4.59
CA ILE A 67 -3.62 3.97 5.95
C ILE A 67 -4.29 2.61 6.03
N VAL A 68 -3.74 1.71 6.85
CA VAL A 68 -4.29 0.36 7.04
C VAL A 68 -4.95 0.28 8.41
N ALA A 69 -6.17 -0.25 8.46
CA ALA A 69 -6.85 -0.50 9.72
C ALA A 69 -6.05 -1.49 10.57
N SER A 70 -6.00 -1.29 11.89
CA SER A 70 -5.19 -2.13 12.78
C SER A 70 -5.89 -3.45 13.12
N GLY A 71 -6.02 -4.33 12.14
CA GLY A 71 -6.56 -5.67 12.30
C GLY A 71 -6.87 -6.35 10.97
N SER A 72 -7.47 -7.52 11.06
CA SER A 72 -7.90 -8.31 9.92
C SER A 72 -9.25 -8.95 10.17
N TYR A 73 -10.06 -9.02 9.12
CA TYR A 73 -11.36 -9.66 9.11
C TYR A 73 -11.25 -11.13 8.68
N ASN A 74 -11.75 -12.04 9.51
CA ASN A 74 -11.88 -13.45 9.18
C ASN A 74 -13.28 -13.70 8.60
N LYS A 75 -13.34 -13.94 7.29
CA LYS A 75 -14.60 -14.21 6.56
C LYS A 75 -15.29 -15.49 7.04
N THR A 76 -14.54 -16.55 7.29
CA THR A 76 -15.11 -17.85 7.70
C THR A 76 -15.82 -17.78 9.04
N ARG A 77 -15.29 -16.98 9.97
CA ARG A 77 -15.87 -16.78 11.30
C ARG A 77 -16.75 -15.54 11.42
N ASN A 78 -16.84 -14.72 10.36
CA ASN A 78 -17.49 -13.42 10.37
C ASN A 78 -17.02 -12.53 11.55
N GLN A 79 -15.71 -12.46 11.79
CA GLN A 79 -15.12 -11.83 12.98
C GLN A 79 -13.97 -10.89 12.65
N TRP A 80 -13.87 -9.79 13.38
CA TRP A 80 -12.72 -8.88 13.33
C TRP A 80 -11.67 -9.26 14.37
N HIS A 81 -10.44 -9.48 13.91
CA HIS A 81 -9.28 -9.68 14.78
C HIS A 81 -8.49 -8.38 14.89
N LYS A 82 -8.41 -7.85 16.11
CA LYS A 82 -7.64 -6.64 16.40
C LYS A 82 -6.13 -6.93 16.27
N GLY A 83 -5.43 -6.09 15.51
CA GLY A 83 -3.97 -6.13 15.39
C GLY A 83 -3.28 -5.75 16.71
N LYS A 84 -2.02 -6.15 16.86
CA LYS A 84 -1.20 -5.78 18.04
C LYS A 84 -0.97 -4.26 18.07
N ARG A 85 -0.81 -3.70 19.28
CA ARG A 85 -0.71 -2.24 19.54
C ARG A 85 0.42 -1.50 18.80
N ASN A 86 1.42 -2.21 18.27
CA ASN A 86 2.63 -1.56 17.74
C ASN A 86 2.53 -1.30 16.23
N TYR A 87 2.37 -2.35 15.42
CA TYR A 87 2.26 -2.24 13.97
C TYR A 87 1.55 -3.45 13.39
N LEU A 88 0.77 -3.22 12.34
CA LEU A 88 0.17 -4.31 11.56
C LEU A 88 1.13 -4.85 10.49
N PHE A 89 2.01 -4.00 9.95
CA PHE A 89 3.03 -4.37 8.96
C PHE A 89 4.40 -3.98 9.49
N ASN A 90 5.32 -4.95 9.54
CA ASN A 90 6.73 -4.65 9.74
C ASN A 90 7.31 -4.24 8.38
N ALA A 91 7.92 -3.05 8.29
CA ALA A 91 8.45 -2.52 7.03
C ALA A 91 9.51 -3.44 6.40
N PHE A 92 10.37 -4.08 7.21
CA PHE A 92 11.39 -5.02 6.74
C PHE A 92 10.80 -6.34 6.24
N ALA A 93 9.55 -6.64 6.56
CA ALA A 93 8.89 -7.84 6.04
C ALA A 93 8.23 -7.62 4.66
N LEU A 94 8.20 -6.36 4.18
CA LEU A 94 7.74 -5.99 2.84
C LEU A 94 8.90 -5.86 1.83
N THR A 95 10.14 -5.75 2.32
CA THR A 95 11.36 -5.80 1.51
C THR A 95 11.75 -7.27 1.36
N GLY A 96 11.32 -7.89 0.26
CA GLY A 96 11.79 -9.22 -0.13
C GLY A 96 13.28 -9.24 -0.40
#